data_AF-A0A7W5FPM9-F1
#
_entry.id   AF-A0A7W5FPM9-F1
#
_cell.length_a   1.000
_cell.length_b   1.000
_cell.length_c   1.000
_cell.angle_alpha   90.00
_cell.angle_beta   90.00
_cell.angle_gamma   90.00
#
_symmetry.space_group_name_H-M   'P 1'
#
loop_
_entity.id
_entity.type
_entity.pdbx_description
1 polymer ?
#
loop_
_entity_poly.entity_id
_entity_poly.type
_entity_poly.pdbx_seq_one_letter_code
_entity_poly.pdbx_strand_id
1 'polypeptide(L)'
;MLKLFEYNWQVREDWFNWCETVNEEELLKQRTGGVGSILYTLYHIINVELGWISGMQGSQGQFRHFEDCNSVAKLREYSAQSHAQIAPFLYAWDGSLQDRILKDQNHEGEWEQFRYGEVLQHVLVHEIHHIGQLSIWSRELGKQPVTANLIRRGLFDPIVHPSV
;
A
#
# COMPACT_ATOMS: atom_id res chain seq x y z
N MET A 1 15.53 1.33 -1.66
CA MET A 1 14.16 1.80 -1.89
C MET A 1 13.22 0.63 -2.15
N LEU A 2 13.46 -0.19 -3.18
CA LEU A 2 12.64 -1.39 -3.48
C LEU A 2 12.36 -2.31 -2.28
N LYS A 3 13.36 -2.56 -1.41
CA LYS A 3 13.18 -3.37 -0.19
C LYS A 3 12.11 -2.85 0.78
N LEU A 4 11.85 -1.54 0.81
CA LEU A 4 10.77 -0.99 1.62
C LEU A 4 9.40 -1.19 0.97
N PHE A 5 9.31 -1.22 -0.37
CA PHE A 5 8.08 -1.62 -1.06
C PHE A 5 7.78 -3.10 -0.81
N GLU A 6 8.78 -3.97 -0.95
CA GLU A 6 8.63 -5.40 -0.62
C GLU A 6 8.20 -5.62 0.85
N TYR A 7 8.78 -4.86 1.78
CA TYR A 7 8.35 -4.84 3.18
C TYR A 7 6.87 -4.44 3.33
N ASN A 8 6.50 -3.32 2.72
CA ASN A 8 5.13 -2.80 2.78
C ASN A 8 4.13 -3.83 2.24
N TRP A 9 4.42 -4.45 1.09
CA TRP A 9 3.56 -5.49 0.51
C TRP A 9 3.44 -6.72 1.42
N GLN A 10 4.53 -7.20 2.02
CA GLN A 10 4.47 -8.31 2.99
C GLN A 10 3.61 -7.95 4.21
N VAL A 11 3.78 -6.75 4.76
CA VAL A 11 3.00 -6.28 5.91
C VAL A 11 1.53 -6.13 5.55
N ARG A 12 1.21 -5.62 4.36
CA ARG A 12 -0.16 -5.49 3.87
C ARG A 12 -0.84 -6.86 3.75
N GLU A 13 -0.14 -7.87 3.23
CA GLU A 13 -0.66 -9.25 3.19
C GLU A 13 -0.85 -9.85 4.59
N ASP A 14 0.07 -9.58 5.53
CA ASP A 14 -0.11 -9.96 6.93
C ASP A 14 -1.37 -9.30 7.53
N TRP A 15 -1.65 -8.04 7.18
CA TRP A 15 -2.87 -7.34 7.61
C TRP A 15 -4.13 -7.89 6.97
N PHE A 16 -4.09 -8.30 5.70
CA PHE A 16 -5.22 -9.03 5.11
C PHE A 16 -5.49 -10.34 5.86
N ASN A 17 -4.45 -11.11 6.18
CA ASN A 17 -4.59 -12.32 6.99
C ASN A 17 -5.14 -12.03 8.39
N TRP A 18 -4.73 -10.93 9.01
CA TRP A 18 -5.28 -10.48 10.28
C TRP A 18 -6.78 -10.13 10.16
N CYS A 19 -7.19 -9.46 9.07
CA CYS A 19 -8.58 -9.06 8.82
C CYS A 19 -9.52 -10.26 8.67
N GLU A 20 -9.06 -11.40 8.15
CA GLU A 20 -9.86 -12.65 8.10
C GLU A 20 -10.31 -13.13 9.50
N THR A 21 -9.64 -12.67 10.57
CA THR A 21 -9.97 -13.04 11.96
C THR A 21 -10.98 -12.07 12.62
N VAL A 22 -11.39 -11.03 11.91
CA VAL A 22 -12.26 -9.95 12.40
C VAL A 22 -13.58 -10.02 11.63
N ASN A 23 -14.68 -9.75 12.32
CA ASN A 23 -15.98 -9.69 11.64
C ASN A 23 -16.03 -8.47 10.69
N GLU A 24 -16.81 -8.59 9.63
CA GLU A 24 -16.89 -7.56 8.58
C GLU A 24 -17.43 -6.21 9.11
N GLU A 25 -18.35 -6.25 10.09
CA GLU A 25 -18.89 -5.06 10.74
C GLU A 25 -17.78 -4.23 11.41
N GLU A 26 -16.88 -4.84 12.19
CA GLU A 26 -15.78 -4.15 12.87
C GLU A 26 -14.70 -3.65 11.91
N LEU A 27 -14.56 -4.30 10.74
CA LEU A 27 -13.65 -3.86 9.68
C LEU A 27 -14.16 -2.59 8.97
N LEU A 28 -15.48 -2.46 8.81
CA LEU A 28 -16.14 -1.32 8.16
C LEU A 28 -16.51 -0.19 9.13
N LYS A 29 -16.59 -0.49 10.43
CA LYS A 29 -16.95 0.45 11.49
C LYS A 29 -16.11 1.71 11.48
N GLN A 30 -16.79 2.85 11.63
CA GLN A 30 -16.14 4.15 11.76
C GLN A 30 -15.39 4.26 13.09
N ARG A 31 -14.15 4.75 13.01
CA ARG A 31 -13.21 4.94 14.13
C ARG A 31 -12.59 6.32 14.06
N THR A 32 -12.13 6.82 15.19
CA THR A 32 -11.37 8.07 15.24
C THR A 32 -9.96 7.85 14.70
N GLY A 33 -9.53 8.73 13.78
CA GLY A 33 -8.19 8.73 13.20
C GLY A 33 -8.16 8.26 11.74
N GLY A 34 -7.11 8.66 11.03
CA GLY A 34 -6.89 8.24 9.64
C GLY A 34 -8.07 8.54 8.72
N VAL A 35 -8.39 7.58 7.86
CA VAL A 35 -9.48 7.65 6.89
C VAL A 35 -10.77 6.95 7.34
N GLY A 36 -10.88 6.62 8.63
CA GLY A 36 -12.16 6.28 9.28
C GLY A 36 -12.48 4.80 9.49
N SER A 37 -11.93 3.84 8.74
CA SER A 37 -12.14 2.40 9.04
C SER A 37 -10.96 1.53 8.65
N ILE A 38 -10.89 0.30 9.19
CA ILE A 38 -9.77 -0.63 8.93
C ILE A 38 -9.74 -1.01 7.45
N LEU A 39 -10.86 -1.45 6.90
CA LEU A 39 -10.91 -1.92 5.51
C LEU A 39 -10.73 -0.76 4.52
N TYR A 40 -11.32 0.40 4.81
CA TYR A 40 -11.13 1.58 3.98
C TYR A 40 -9.70 2.10 4.03
N THR A 41 -9.00 1.94 5.15
CA THR A 41 -7.58 2.30 5.26
C THR A 41 -6.72 1.43 4.34
N LEU A 42 -6.93 0.11 4.30
CA LEU A 42 -6.23 -0.77 3.35
C LEU A 42 -6.56 -0.39 1.89
N TYR A 43 -7.82 -0.08 1.59
CA TYR A 43 -8.23 0.41 0.27
C TYR A 43 -7.52 1.72 -0.10
N HIS A 44 -7.49 2.69 0.82
CA HIS A 44 -6.84 3.97 0.62
C HIS A 44 -5.35 3.83 0.31
N ILE A 45 -4.64 2.97 1.04
CA ILE A 45 -3.22 2.66 0.80
C ILE A 45 -3.03 2.13 -0.64
N ILE A 46 -3.81 1.12 -1.04
CA ILE A 46 -3.71 0.52 -2.38
C ILE A 46 -4.03 1.54 -3.47
N ASN A 47 -5.07 2.35 -3.26
CA ASN A 47 -5.52 3.34 -4.23
C ASN A 47 -4.48 4.46 -4.43
N VAL A 48 -3.89 4.97 -3.34
CA VAL A 48 -2.82 5.98 -3.40
C VAL A 48 -1.56 5.44 -4.06
N GLU A 49 -1.13 4.23 -3.71
CA GLU A 49 0.01 3.57 -4.36
C GLU A 49 -0.24 3.40 -5.86
N LEU A 50 -1.37 2.82 -6.25
CA LEU A 50 -1.72 2.62 -7.65
C LEU A 50 -1.70 3.94 -8.43
N GLY A 51 -2.32 5.00 -7.89
CA GLY A 51 -2.43 6.28 -8.58
C GLY A 51 -1.09 6.96 -8.84
N TRP A 52 -0.26 7.08 -7.80
CA TRP A 52 1.06 7.70 -7.94
C TRP A 52 1.96 6.94 -8.90
N ILE A 53 2.01 5.60 -8.80
CA ILE A 53 2.86 4.81 -9.69
C ILE A 53 2.32 4.83 -11.13
N SER A 54 1.00 4.75 -11.31
CA SER A 54 0.37 4.84 -12.64
C SER A 54 0.67 6.17 -13.32
N GLY A 55 0.59 7.28 -12.57
CA GLY A 55 0.96 8.61 -13.07
C GLY A 55 2.41 8.68 -13.54
N MET A 56 3.35 8.11 -12.79
CA MET A 56 4.76 8.01 -13.21
C MET A 56 4.98 7.09 -14.42
N GLN A 57 4.10 6.09 -14.62
CA GLN A 57 4.08 5.26 -15.83
C GLN A 57 3.45 5.98 -17.04
N GLY A 58 2.82 7.14 -16.84
CA GLY A 58 2.05 7.84 -17.87
C GLY A 58 0.70 7.15 -18.20
N SER A 59 0.20 6.33 -17.27
CA SER A 59 -1.08 5.62 -17.40
C SER A 59 -2.11 6.19 -16.42
N GLN A 60 -3.39 5.89 -16.64
CA GLN A 60 -4.49 6.33 -15.77
C GLN A 60 -4.76 5.38 -14.59
N GLY A 61 -4.03 4.27 -14.48
CA GLY A 61 -4.34 3.21 -13.52
C GLY A 61 -5.70 2.53 -13.78
N GLN A 62 -5.96 1.41 -13.11
CA GLN A 62 -7.25 0.73 -13.13
C GLN A 62 -7.87 0.75 -11.74
N PHE A 63 -8.53 1.86 -11.41
CA PHE A 63 -9.15 2.05 -10.11
C PHE A 63 -10.49 1.32 -10.00
N ARG A 64 -10.76 0.77 -8.81
CA ARG A 64 -12.09 0.30 -8.40
C ARG A 64 -12.66 1.25 -7.36
N HIS A 65 -13.97 1.43 -7.35
CA HIS A 65 -14.63 2.12 -6.24
C HIS A 65 -14.58 1.24 -4.98
N PHE A 66 -14.61 1.86 -3.81
CA PHE A 66 -14.56 1.12 -2.55
C PHE A 66 -15.76 0.18 -2.41
N GLU A 67 -16.93 0.62 -2.85
CA GLU A 67 -18.19 -0.13 -2.84
C GLU A 67 -18.09 -1.45 -3.62
N ASP A 68 -17.24 -1.49 -4.65
CA ASP A 68 -17.03 -2.69 -5.47
C ASP A 68 -16.07 -3.69 -4.81
N CYS A 69 -15.30 -3.25 -3.80
CA CYS A 69 -14.27 -4.05 -3.14
C CYS A 69 -14.29 -3.99 -1.60
N ASN A 70 -15.44 -3.68 -1.00
CA ASN A 70 -15.63 -3.49 0.45
C ASN A 70 -15.68 -4.78 1.29
N SER A 71 -15.05 -5.87 0.84
CA SER A 71 -14.83 -7.08 1.63
C SER A 71 -13.36 -7.49 1.58
N VAL A 72 -12.87 -8.22 2.59
CA VAL A 72 -11.45 -8.62 2.67
C VAL A 72 -10.99 -9.35 1.40
N ALA A 73 -11.79 -10.31 0.92
CA ALA A 73 -11.47 -11.09 -0.28
C ALA A 73 -11.38 -10.20 -1.54
N LYS A 74 -12.36 -9.33 -1.76
CA LYS A 74 -12.39 -8.45 -2.94
C LYS A 74 -11.31 -7.37 -2.88
N LEU A 75 -11.01 -6.85 -1.68
CA LEU A 75 -9.96 -5.87 -1.51
C LEU A 75 -8.57 -6.49 -1.70
N ARG A 76 -8.37 -7.73 -1.24
CA ARG A 76 -7.14 -8.49 -1.50
C ARG A 76 -6.96 -8.76 -3.00
N GLU A 77 -8.03 -9.09 -3.71
CA GLU A 77 -8.01 -9.23 -5.18
C GLU A 77 -7.62 -7.90 -5.85
N TYR A 78 -8.19 -6.77 -5.41
CA TYR A 78 -7.82 -5.45 -5.91
C TYR A 78 -6.34 -5.12 -5.62
N SER A 79 -5.85 -5.42 -4.41
CA SER A 79 -4.43 -5.29 -4.05
C SER A 79 -3.53 -6.06 -5.01
N ALA A 80 -3.85 -7.32 -5.29
CA ALA A 80 -3.07 -8.17 -6.18
C ALA A 80 -3.05 -7.66 -7.63
N GLN A 81 -4.19 -7.17 -8.14
CA GLN A 81 -4.29 -6.60 -9.48
C GLN A 81 -3.54 -5.27 -9.60
N SER A 82 -3.64 -4.42 -8.58
CA SER A 82 -2.88 -3.17 -8.52
C SER A 82 -1.38 -3.46 -8.47
N HIS A 83 -0.96 -4.41 -7.63
CA HIS A 83 0.44 -4.85 -7.53
C HIS A 83 0.97 -5.33 -8.88
N ALA A 84 0.22 -6.17 -9.61
CA ALA A 84 0.62 -6.65 -10.93
C ALA A 84 0.83 -5.53 -11.96
N GLN A 85 0.12 -4.41 -11.84
CA GLN A 85 0.27 -3.24 -12.72
C GLN A 85 1.52 -2.41 -12.40
N ILE A 86 1.81 -2.21 -11.11
CA ILE A 86 2.83 -1.25 -10.66
C ILE A 86 4.20 -1.90 -10.40
N ALA A 87 4.22 -3.16 -9.98
CA ALA A 87 5.45 -3.83 -9.55
C ALA A 87 6.52 -3.89 -10.66
N PRO A 88 6.20 -4.17 -11.94
CA PRO A 88 7.19 -4.16 -13.00
C PRO A 88 7.94 -2.83 -13.13
N PHE A 89 7.25 -1.69 -12.96
CA PHE A 89 7.87 -0.37 -12.99
C PHE A 89 8.81 -0.15 -11.80
N LEU A 90 8.40 -0.58 -10.60
CA LEU A 90 9.21 -0.44 -9.39
C LEU A 90 10.44 -1.36 -9.42
N TYR A 91 10.31 -2.58 -9.94
CA TYR A 91 11.45 -3.50 -10.13
C TYR A 91 12.41 -3.03 -11.22
N ALA A 92 11.91 -2.36 -12.25
CA ALA A 92 12.72 -1.75 -13.31
C ALA A 92 13.28 -0.37 -12.92
N TRP A 93 13.00 0.12 -11.72
CA TRP A 93 13.38 1.47 -11.31
C TRP A 93 14.90 1.65 -11.33
N ASP A 94 15.33 2.69 -12.05
CA ASP A 94 16.72 3.12 -12.11
C ASP A 94 16.90 4.52 -11.52
N GLY A 95 18.09 4.81 -10.99
CA GLY A 95 18.38 6.08 -10.32
C GLY A 95 18.23 7.32 -11.22
N SER A 96 18.27 7.17 -12.54
CA SER A 96 18.06 8.29 -13.48
C SER A 96 16.61 8.76 -13.52
N LEU A 97 15.66 7.95 -13.05
CA LEU A 97 14.25 8.32 -12.95
C LEU A 97 13.97 9.29 -11.80
N GLN A 98 14.87 9.39 -10.81
CA GLN A 98 14.69 10.18 -9.58
C GLN A 98 14.29 11.64 -9.86
N ASP A 99 14.90 12.25 -10.89
CA ASP A 99 14.72 13.66 -11.24
C ASP A 99 13.66 13.92 -12.32
N ARG A 100 12.98 12.87 -12.81
CA ARG A 100 11.85 13.06 -13.73
C ARG A 100 10.71 13.78 -13.02
N ILE A 101 9.99 14.59 -13.79
CA ILE A 101 8.88 15.40 -13.30
C ILE A 101 7.56 14.72 -13.64
N LEU A 102 6.75 14.48 -12.62
CA LEU A 102 5.33 14.16 -12.74
C LEU A 102 4.58 15.49 -12.72
N LYS A 103 3.69 15.67 -13.70
CA LYS A 103 2.70 16.75 -13.68
C LYS A 103 1.37 16.15 -13.31
N ASP A 104 0.75 16.69 -12.28
CA ASP A 104 -0.57 16.25 -11.82
C ASP A 104 -1.46 17.45 -11.53
N GLN A 105 -2.77 17.25 -11.51
CA GLN A 105 -3.72 18.29 -11.12
C GLN A 105 -4.18 18.06 -9.68
N ASN A 106 -4.11 19.10 -8.86
CA ASN A 106 -4.70 19.04 -7.53
C ASN A 106 -6.23 19.08 -7.59
N HIS A 107 -6.88 18.99 -6.43
CA HIS A 107 -8.34 18.97 -6.29
C HIS A 107 -9.01 20.28 -6.76
N GLU A 108 -8.26 21.38 -6.89
CA GLU A 108 -8.71 22.66 -7.43
C GLU A 108 -8.48 22.77 -8.95
N GLY A 109 -7.91 21.73 -9.57
CA GLY A 109 -7.58 21.67 -11.00
C GLY A 109 -6.28 22.40 -11.37
N GLU A 110 -5.50 22.83 -10.38
CA GLU A 110 -4.23 23.51 -10.62
C GLU A 110 -3.12 22.49 -10.91
N TRP A 111 -2.22 22.84 -11.82
CA TRP A 111 -1.11 21.97 -12.21
C TRP A 111 0.04 22.06 -11.21
N GLU A 112 0.40 20.91 -10.65
CA GLU A 112 1.52 20.74 -9.74
C GLU A 112 2.62 19.88 -10.38
N GLN A 113 3.83 20.01 -9.85
CA GLN A 113 5.01 19.31 -10.36
C GLN A 113 5.74 18.63 -9.22
N PHE A 114 5.97 17.33 -9.36
CA PHE A 114 6.63 16.50 -8.36
C PHE A 114 7.80 15.75 -8.97
N ARG A 115 8.89 15.59 -8.21
CA ARG A 115 9.96 14.67 -8.62
C ARG A 115 9.51 13.24 -8.37
N TYR A 116 9.75 12.34 -9.31
CA TYR A 116 9.38 10.92 -9.13
C TYR A 116 9.99 10.33 -7.85
N GLY A 117 11.23 10.71 -7.54
CA GLY A 117 11.90 10.27 -6.31
C GLY A 117 11.27 10.77 -5.01
N GLU A 118 10.59 11.92 -5.04
CA GLU A 118 9.80 12.45 -3.93
C GLU A 118 8.49 11.67 -3.79
N VAL A 119 7.81 11.44 -4.92
CA VAL A 119 6.57 10.65 -4.99
C VAL A 119 6.78 9.23 -4.43
N LEU A 120 7.85 8.53 -4.83
CA LEU A 120 8.13 7.19 -4.31
C LEU A 120 8.36 7.17 -2.80
N GLN A 121 9.05 8.17 -2.27
CA GLN A 121 9.25 8.28 -0.82
C GLN A 121 7.94 8.60 -0.10
N HIS A 122 7.11 9.45 -0.67
CA HIS A 122 5.76 9.73 -0.18
C HIS A 122 4.93 8.44 -0.09
N VAL A 123 4.86 7.65 -1.16
CA VAL A 123 4.12 6.37 -1.18
C VAL A 123 4.63 5.41 -0.09
N LEU A 124 5.94 5.29 0.09
CA LEU A 124 6.52 4.43 1.12
C LEU A 124 6.11 4.84 2.54
N VAL A 125 6.23 6.13 2.87
CA VAL A 125 5.92 6.62 4.23
C VAL A 125 4.41 6.71 4.47
N HIS A 126 3.61 6.93 3.43
CA HIS A 126 2.15 6.99 3.48
C HIS A 126 1.57 5.65 3.96
N GLU A 127 2.00 4.54 3.38
CA GLU A 127 1.56 3.23 3.82
C GLU A 127 2.01 2.92 5.25
N ILE A 128 3.28 3.15 5.60
CA ILE A 128 3.79 2.91 6.96
C ILE A 128 2.99 3.72 7.99
N HIS A 129 2.65 4.97 7.66
CA HIS A 129 1.82 5.83 8.50
C HIS A 129 0.43 5.22 8.76
N HIS A 130 -0.27 4.79 7.71
CA HIS A 130 -1.61 4.21 7.83
C HIS A 130 -1.62 2.82 8.48
N ILE A 131 -0.61 1.99 8.22
CA ILE A 131 -0.42 0.72 8.93
C ILE A 131 -0.21 0.95 10.43
N GLY A 132 0.48 2.04 10.81
CA GLY A 132 0.60 2.46 12.21
C GLY A 132 -0.76 2.71 12.87
N GLN A 133 -1.72 3.30 12.15
CA GLN A 133 -3.08 3.53 12.65
C GLN A 133 -3.83 2.22 12.89
N LEU A 134 -3.71 1.25 11.96
CA LEU A 134 -4.31 -0.08 12.11
C LEU A 134 -3.81 -0.79 13.38
N SER A 135 -2.54 -0.58 13.75
CA SER A 135 -1.97 -1.16 14.96
C SER A 135 -2.71 -0.72 16.24
N ILE A 136 -3.17 0.53 16.31
CA ILE A 136 -3.93 1.06 17.44
C ILE A 136 -5.33 0.44 17.47
N TRP A 137 -6.05 0.47 16.35
CA TRP A 137 -7.40 -0.09 16.28
C TRP A 137 -7.44 -1.60 16.51
N SER A 138 -6.38 -2.33 16.13
CA SER A 138 -6.26 -3.75 16.46
C SER A 138 -6.24 -4.00 17.97
N ARG A 139 -5.63 -3.10 18.75
CA ARG A 139 -5.59 -3.17 20.22
C ARG A 139 -6.93 -2.82 20.85
N GLU A 140 -7.65 -1.85 20.29
CA GLU A 140 -9.02 -1.54 20.72
C GLU A 140 -9.97 -2.73 20.55
N LEU A 141 -9.72 -3.56 19.54
CA LEU A 141 -10.42 -4.82 19.31
C LEU A 141 -9.94 -5.98 20.19
N GLY A 142 -8.99 -5.75 21.11
CA GLY A 142 -8.40 -6.78 21.96
C GLY A 142 -7.53 -7.79 21.20
N LYS A 143 -7.09 -7.47 19.98
CA LYS A 143 -6.28 -8.33 19.12
C LYS A 143 -4.82 -7.87 19.09
N GLN A 144 -3.92 -8.81 18.80
CA GLN A 144 -2.51 -8.48 18.56
C GLN A 144 -2.37 -7.84 17.17
N PRO A 145 -1.64 -6.74 17.02
CA PRO A 145 -1.31 -6.16 15.71
C PRO A 145 -0.35 -7.06 14.96
N VAL A 146 -0.36 -6.92 13.63
CA VAL A 146 0.74 -7.38 12.79
C VAL A 146 2.03 -6.68 13.19
N THR A 147 3.14 -7.42 13.20
CA THR A 147 4.45 -6.84 13.51
C THR A 147 4.90 -5.85 12.43
N ALA A 148 5.23 -4.63 12.82
CA ALA A 148 5.84 -3.63 11.94
C ALA A 148 7.38 -3.74 11.89
N ASN A 149 7.94 -4.86 12.36
CA ASN A 149 9.38 -5.06 12.35
C ASN A 149 9.87 -5.33 10.92
N LEU A 150 10.78 -4.49 10.41
CA LEU A 150 11.44 -4.71 9.12
C LEU A 150 12.46 -5.85 9.19
N ILE A 151 13.14 -6.00 10.33
CA ILE A 151 14.20 -6.99 10.53
C ILE A 151 13.59 -8.39 10.62
N ARG A 152 14.30 -9.41 10.11
CA ARG A 152 13.86 -10.83 10.12
C ARG A 152 12.58 -11.11 9.34
N ARG A 153 12.36 -10.38 8.25
CA ARG A 153 11.29 -10.64 7.27
C ARG A 153 11.76 -11.38 6.00
N GLY A 154 13.01 -11.83 5.97
CA GLY A 154 13.59 -12.54 4.82
C GLY A 154 13.91 -11.67 3.61
N LEU A 155 13.66 -10.36 3.67
CA LEU A 155 13.85 -9.43 2.55
C LEU A 155 15.31 -9.28 2.09
N PHE A 156 16.26 -9.58 2.96
CA PHE A 156 17.70 -9.48 2.71
C PHE A 156 18.41 -10.84 2.81
N ASP A 157 17.65 -11.93 2.94
CA ASP A 157 18.24 -13.25 3.03
C ASP A 157 18.77 -13.65 1.64
N PRO A 158 19.95 -14.28 1.56
CA PRO A 158 20.45 -14.80 0.30
C PRO A 158 19.47 -15.85 -0.24
N ILE A 159 19.21 -15.83 -1.56
CA ILE A 159 18.40 -16.86 -2.22
C ILE A 159 19.09 -18.21 -1.98
N VAL A 160 18.54 -19.02 -1.08
CA VAL A 160 18.99 -20.38 -0.88
C VAL A 160 18.39 -21.20 -2.02
N HIS A 161 19.17 -21.42 -3.07
CA HIS A 161 18.83 -22.47 -4.02
C HIS A 161 18.88 -23.80 -3.27
N PRO A 162 17.80 -24.61 -3.27
CA PRO A 162 17.88 -25.94 -2.71
C PRO A 162 18.96 -26.72 -3.45
N SER A 163 19.94 -27.22 -2.71
CA SER A 163 20.93 -28.16 -3.23
C SER A 163 20.17 -29.36 -3.81
N VAL A 164 20.37 -29.60 -5.10
CA VAL A 164 19.83 -30.76 -5.84
C VAL A 164 20.31 -32.06 -5.20
#